data_AF-L1JAZ7-F1
#
_entry.id   AF-L1JAZ7-F1
#
_cell.length_a   1.000
_cell.length_b   1.000
_cell.length_c   1.000
_cell.angle_alpha   90.00
_cell.angle_beta   90.00
_cell.angle_gamma   90.00
#
_symmetry.space_group_name_H-M   'P 1'
#
loop_
_entity.id
_entity.type
_entity.pdbx_description
1 polymer ?
#
loop_
_entity_poly.entity_id
_entity_poly.type
_entity_poly.pdbx_seq_one_letter_code
_entity_poly.pdbx_strand_id
1 'polypeptide(L)'
;QIGWTPLHWACSKGLKNSVSALLENGADPNKVIVLSIMGTRPLHYAVQYGRTKAMQWMCKEGCDVDAPNVAGWSPLHFAVRHGRVHAAHMLLDLGAVANMPDKSGHTPEVVREMLAETMMLDERFLLQDLARITKDKIKKGILHLEESVIISKTISRMDDSMIVF
;
A
#
# COMPACT_ATOMS: atom_id res chain seq x y z
N GLN A 1 -25.36 -12.64 13.16
CA GLN A 1 -25.40 -11.40 12.37
C GLN A 1 -23.96 -10.95 12.09
N ILE A 2 -23.66 -10.59 10.85
CA ILE A 2 -22.32 -10.18 10.40
C ILE A 2 -22.05 -8.79 11.00
N GLY A 3 -21.09 -8.68 11.91
CA GLY A 3 -20.89 -7.50 12.76
C GLY A 3 -20.23 -6.30 12.10
N TRP A 4 -20.38 -6.07 10.79
CA TRP A 4 -19.77 -4.90 10.13
C TRP A 4 -20.56 -3.63 10.44
N THR A 5 -19.86 -2.56 10.84
CA THR A 5 -20.49 -1.23 10.91
C THR A 5 -20.56 -0.59 9.52
N PRO A 6 -21.45 0.38 9.28
CA PRO A 6 -21.47 1.16 8.04
C PRO A 6 -20.11 1.78 7.69
N LEU A 7 -19.33 2.18 8.71
CA LEU A 7 -17.99 2.74 8.53
C LEU A 7 -17.01 1.71 7.96
N HIS A 8 -17.09 0.44 8.39
CA HIS A 8 -16.28 -0.65 7.81
C HIS A 8 -16.55 -0.83 6.31
N TRP A 9 -17.83 -0.82 5.91
CA TRP A 9 -18.23 -0.90 4.51
C TRP A 9 -17.73 0.29 3.70
N ALA A 10 -17.93 1.51 4.20
CA ALA A 10 -17.50 2.73 3.55
C ALA A 10 -15.97 2.75 3.33
N CYS A 11 -15.20 2.35 4.34
CA CYS A 11 -13.74 2.26 4.26
C CYS A 11 -13.27 1.18 3.28
N SER A 12 -13.87 -0.02 3.30
CA SER A 12 -13.54 -1.10 2.34
C SER A 12 -13.76 -0.67 0.88
N LYS A 13 -14.85 0.07 0.64
CA LYS A 13 -15.21 0.58 -0.69
C LYS A 13 -14.51 1.88 -1.05
N GLY A 14 -13.84 2.55 -0.12
CA GLY A 14 -13.18 3.85 -0.34
C GLY A 14 -14.16 5.00 -0.59
N LEU A 15 -15.38 4.92 -0.06
CA LEU A 15 -16.44 5.90 -0.26
C LEU A 15 -16.23 7.13 0.62
N LYS A 16 -15.42 8.09 0.14
CA LYS A 16 -15.03 9.29 0.90
C LYS A 16 -16.20 10.00 1.57
N ASN A 17 -17.26 10.33 0.81
CA ASN A 17 -18.40 11.10 1.35
C ASN A 17 -19.13 10.33 2.45
N SER A 18 -19.25 9.01 2.30
CA SER A 18 -19.84 8.14 3.32
C SER A 18 -18.96 8.03 4.55
N VAL A 19 -17.63 7.96 4.40
CA VAL A 19 -16.70 7.97 5.54
C VAL A 19 -16.82 9.29 6.33
N SER A 20 -16.77 10.44 5.65
CA SER A 20 -16.91 11.77 6.29
C SER A 20 -18.22 11.88 7.04
N ALA A 21 -19.34 11.60 6.37
CA ALA A 21 -20.66 11.70 6.98
C ALA A 21 -20.80 10.77 8.19
N LEU A 22 -20.27 9.55 8.14
CA LEU A 22 -20.36 8.63 9.27
C LEU A 22 -19.54 9.10 10.48
N LEU A 23 -18.34 9.63 10.25
CA LEU A 23 -17.49 10.17 11.32
C LEU A 23 -18.10 11.45 11.95
N GLU A 24 -18.61 12.35 11.12
CA GLU A 24 -19.34 13.56 11.56
C GLU A 24 -20.59 13.23 12.40
N ASN A 25 -21.24 12.10 12.12
CA ASN A 25 -22.39 11.60 12.89
C ASN A 25 -21.98 10.76 14.12
N GLY A 26 -20.71 10.83 14.54
CA GLY A 26 -20.23 10.20 15.78
C GLY A 26 -19.93 8.71 15.64
N ALA A 27 -19.73 8.18 14.43
CA ALA A 27 -19.23 6.82 14.29
C ALA A 27 -17.82 6.72 14.88
N ASP A 28 -17.63 5.77 15.80
CA ASP A 28 -16.32 5.51 16.41
C ASP A 28 -15.34 4.93 15.35
N PRO A 29 -14.28 5.69 14.96
CA PRO A 29 -13.30 5.24 13.96
C PRO A 29 -12.46 4.06 14.46
N ASN A 30 -12.36 3.90 15.77
CA ASN A 30 -11.56 2.87 16.43
C ASN A 30 -12.40 1.66 16.82
N LYS A 31 -13.70 1.64 16.46
CA LYS A 31 -14.62 0.57 16.81
C LYS A 31 -14.09 -0.76 16.29
N VAL A 32 -13.75 -1.62 17.23
CA VAL A 32 -13.36 -3.01 16.96
C VAL A 32 -14.62 -3.82 16.68
N ILE A 33 -14.61 -4.57 15.58
CA ILE A 33 -15.65 -5.58 15.31
C ILE A 33 -15.24 -6.92 15.92
N VAL A 34 -15.97 -7.32 16.95
CA VAL A 34 -15.67 -8.48 17.81
C VAL A 34 -15.85 -9.83 17.09
N LEU A 35 -16.58 -9.86 15.97
CA LEU A 35 -16.87 -11.09 15.22
C LEU A 35 -16.06 -11.24 13.92
N SER A 36 -15.24 -10.24 13.55
CA SER A 36 -14.02 -10.58 12.83
C SER A 36 -13.18 -11.30 13.87
N ILE A 37 -12.93 -12.59 13.69
CA ILE A 37 -12.09 -13.46 14.54
C ILE A 37 -10.74 -12.83 14.97
N MET A 38 -10.36 -11.69 14.39
CA MET A 38 -9.13 -10.96 14.65
C MET A 38 -9.33 -9.54 15.22
N GLY A 39 -10.54 -9.07 15.53
CA GLY A 39 -10.77 -7.71 16.07
C GLY A 39 -10.15 -6.59 15.22
N THR A 40 -10.33 -6.67 13.91
CA THR A 40 -9.86 -5.67 12.95
C THR A 40 -10.66 -4.38 13.06
N ARG A 41 -9.97 -3.24 12.91
CA ARG A 41 -10.54 -1.89 12.87
C ARG A 41 -10.74 -1.40 11.44
N PRO A 42 -11.56 -0.36 11.21
CA PRO A 42 -11.78 0.24 9.89
C PRO A 42 -10.49 0.54 9.09
N LEU A 43 -9.43 1.06 9.74
CA LEU A 43 -8.16 1.37 9.08
C LEU A 43 -7.48 0.14 8.47
N HIS A 44 -7.56 -1.03 9.12
CA HIS A 44 -7.00 -2.28 8.58
C HIS A 44 -7.61 -2.65 7.23
N TYR A 45 -8.92 -2.42 7.06
CA TYR A 45 -9.60 -2.68 5.79
C TYR A 45 -9.23 -1.66 4.73
N ALA A 46 -9.14 -0.38 5.10
CA ALA A 46 -8.67 0.65 4.18
C ALA A 46 -7.27 0.30 3.65
N VAL A 47 -6.38 -0.18 4.52
CA VAL A 47 -5.05 -0.63 4.15
C VAL A 47 -5.09 -1.90 3.29
N GLN A 48 -5.80 -2.95 3.71
CA GLN A 48 -5.93 -4.21 2.98
C GLN A 48 -6.37 -4.01 1.52
N TYR A 49 -7.24 -3.02 1.27
CA TYR A 49 -7.75 -2.69 -0.06
C TYR A 49 -7.05 -1.50 -0.73
N GLY A 50 -5.96 -0.96 -0.14
CA GLY A 50 -5.18 0.14 -0.71
C GLY A 50 -5.95 1.46 -0.86
N ARG A 51 -6.93 1.72 0.03
CA ARG A 51 -7.79 2.91 -0.01
C ARG A 51 -7.10 4.11 0.63
N THR A 52 -6.03 4.58 0.00
CA THR A 52 -5.18 5.69 0.48
C THR A 52 -5.95 6.95 0.86
N LYS A 53 -6.95 7.36 0.05
CA LYS A 53 -7.81 8.51 0.39
C LYS A 53 -8.61 8.33 1.68
N ALA A 54 -9.07 7.11 1.96
CA ALA A 54 -9.77 6.80 3.20
C ALA A 54 -8.79 6.80 4.38
N MET A 55 -7.58 6.25 4.20
CA MET A 55 -6.52 6.25 5.22
C MET A 55 -6.15 7.68 5.66
N GLN A 56 -5.91 8.58 4.71
CA GLN A 56 -5.61 9.99 5.00
C GLN A 56 -6.72 10.66 5.81
N TRP A 57 -7.98 10.40 5.47
CA TRP A 57 -9.12 10.95 6.18
C TRP A 57 -9.23 10.42 7.60
N MET A 58 -9.11 9.11 7.78
CA MET A 58 -9.22 8.48 9.10
C MET A 58 -8.14 8.99 10.06
N CYS A 59 -6.93 9.25 9.58
CA CYS A 59 -5.86 9.81 10.41
C CYS A 59 -6.13 11.28 10.79
N LYS A 60 -6.73 12.08 9.91
CA LYS A 60 -7.16 13.45 10.25
C LYS A 60 -8.20 13.46 11.37
N GLU A 61 -9.05 12.44 11.42
CA GLU A 61 -10.08 12.26 12.43
C GLU A 61 -9.58 11.53 13.70
N GLY A 62 -8.25 11.45 13.90
CA GLY A 62 -7.65 10.92 15.12
C GLY A 62 -7.66 9.39 15.23
N CYS A 63 -7.75 8.66 14.11
CA CYS A 63 -7.55 7.22 14.11
C CYS A 63 -6.12 6.87 14.49
N ASP A 64 -5.96 5.92 15.40
CA ASP A 64 -4.65 5.39 15.79
C ASP A 64 -4.07 4.53 14.66
N VAL A 65 -2.98 5.03 14.06
CA VAL A 65 -2.29 4.44 12.90
C VAL A 65 -1.61 3.12 13.21
N ASP A 66 -1.33 2.85 14.48
CA ASP A 66 -0.60 1.67 14.94
C ASP A 66 -1.52 0.67 15.66
N ALA A 67 -2.78 1.03 15.89
CA ALA A 67 -3.76 0.26 16.66
C ALA A 67 -3.82 -1.22 16.23
N PRO A 68 -3.27 -2.16 17.03
CA PRO A 68 -3.18 -3.55 16.61
C PRO A 68 -4.53 -4.25 16.73
N ASN A 69 -4.80 -5.17 15.82
CA ASN A 69 -5.93 -6.08 15.93
C ASN A 69 -5.72 -7.10 17.08
N VAL A 70 -6.69 -7.99 17.33
CA VAL A 70 -6.61 -9.01 18.40
C VAL A 70 -5.46 -10.01 18.19
N ALA A 71 -4.96 -10.19 16.97
CA ALA A 71 -3.75 -10.98 16.69
C ALA A 71 -2.44 -10.19 16.89
N GLY A 72 -2.51 -8.91 17.28
CA GLY A 72 -1.35 -8.04 17.41
C GLY A 72 -0.90 -7.39 16.10
N TRP A 73 -1.65 -7.58 15.01
CA TRP A 73 -1.26 -7.03 13.72
C TRP A 73 -1.67 -5.58 13.62
N SER A 74 -0.67 -4.72 13.43
CA SER A 74 -0.88 -3.31 13.08
C SER A 74 -1.38 -3.15 11.64
N PRO A 75 -1.89 -1.96 11.27
CA PRO A 75 -2.20 -1.64 9.88
C PRO A 75 -1.00 -1.87 8.94
N LEU A 76 0.24 -1.64 9.39
CA LEU A 76 1.43 -1.87 8.57
C LEU A 76 1.64 -3.35 8.25
N HIS A 77 1.39 -4.27 9.19
CA HIS A 77 1.41 -5.72 8.93
C HIS A 77 0.40 -6.11 7.82
N PHE A 78 -0.77 -5.47 7.80
CA PHE A 78 -1.77 -5.70 6.75
C PHE A 78 -1.29 -5.18 5.39
N ALA A 79 -0.60 -4.04 5.35
CA ALA A 79 -0.06 -3.51 4.11
C ALA A 79 0.93 -4.49 3.48
N VAL A 80 1.84 -5.05 4.28
CA VAL A 80 2.83 -6.06 3.88
C VAL A 80 2.15 -7.32 3.40
N ARG A 81 1.31 -7.94 4.24
CA ARG A 81 0.64 -9.20 3.94
C ARG A 81 -0.16 -9.17 2.63
N HIS A 82 -0.69 -8.00 2.28
CA HIS A 82 -1.50 -7.80 1.09
C HIS A 82 -0.77 -7.08 -0.07
N GLY A 83 0.55 -6.86 0.03
CA GLY A 83 1.36 -6.23 -1.02
C GLY A 83 0.93 -4.81 -1.36
N ARG A 84 0.46 -4.03 -0.37
CA ARG A 84 -0.07 -2.68 -0.55
C ARG A 84 1.02 -1.64 -0.36
N VAL A 85 1.98 -1.60 -1.28
CA VAL A 85 3.16 -0.71 -1.28
C VAL A 85 2.80 0.74 -0.98
N HIS A 86 1.86 1.31 -1.73
CA HIS A 86 1.42 2.70 -1.56
C HIS A 86 0.74 2.94 -0.20
N ALA A 87 0.04 1.94 0.34
CA ALA A 87 -0.57 2.05 1.67
C ALA A 87 0.51 1.94 2.77
N ALA A 88 1.52 1.10 2.59
CA ALA A 88 2.65 0.99 3.51
C ALA A 88 3.42 2.31 3.60
N HIS A 89 3.78 2.92 2.46
CA HIS A 89 4.41 4.24 2.44
C HIS A 89 3.54 5.29 3.13
N MET A 90 2.24 5.33 2.80
CA MET A 90 1.34 6.27 3.43
C MET A 90 1.23 6.08 4.95
N LEU A 91 1.23 4.84 5.45
CA LEU A 91 1.24 4.60 6.91
C LEU A 91 2.51 5.14 7.55
N LEU A 92 3.68 4.94 6.91
CA LEU A 92 4.96 5.50 7.38
C LEU A 92 4.94 7.04 7.36
N ASP A 93 4.41 7.65 6.30
CA ASP A 93 4.24 9.11 6.21
C ASP A 93 3.28 9.66 7.28
N LEU A 94 2.30 8.85 7.69
CA LEU A 94 1.34 9.16 8.76
C LEU A 94 1.89 8.85 10.16
N GLY A 95 3.16 8.42 10.27
CA GLY A 95 3.86 8.24 11.54
C GLY A 95 3.77 6.83 12.14
N ALA A 96 3.32 5.82 11.39
CA ALA A 96 3.26 4.44 11.86
C ALA A 96 4.67 3.90 12.21
N VAL A 97 4.78 3.17 13.32
CA VAL A 97 6.05 2.61 13.77
C VAL A 97 6.40 1.36 12.96
N ALA A 98 7.45 1.47 12.15
CA ALA A 98 7.89 0.44 11.21
C ALA A 98 8.21 -0.92 11.86
N ASN A 99 8.71 -0.92 13.09
CA ASN A 99 9.25 -2.11 13.76
C ASN A 99 8.38 -2.61 14.93
N MET A 100 7.09 -2.29 14.93
CA MET A 100 6.15 -2.78 15.95
C MET A 100 5.98 -4.30 15.86
N PRO A 101 6.38 -5.12 16.85
CA PRO A 101 6.17 -6.57 16.79
C PRO A 101 4.70 -6.94 16.98
N ASP A 102 4.24 -7.98 16.28
CA ASP A 102 2.97 -8.63 16.57
C ASP A 102 3.02 -9.51 17.83
N LYS A 103 1.90 -10.16 18.18
CA LYS A 103 1.83 -11.07 19.34
C LYS A 103 2.74 -12.29 19.23
N SER A 104 3.21 -12.62 18.04
CA SER A 104 4.14 -13.72 17.79
C SER A 104 5.60 -13.25 17.75
N GLY A 105 5.84 -11.94 17.96
CA GLY A 105 7.16 -11.33 17.91
C GLY A 105 7.64 -11.00 16.50
N HIS A 106 6.78 -11.13 15.48
CA HIS A 106 7.15 -10.75 14.12
C HIS A 106 7.06 -9.23 13.98
N THR A 107 8.17 -8.59 13.63
CA THR A 107 8.19 -7.20 13.21
C THR A 107 7.79 -7.12 11.73
N PRO A 108 7.25 -5.98 11.28
CA PRO A 108 7.15 -5.67 9.88
C PRO A 108 8.53 -5.48 9.22
N GLU A 109 9.65 -6.01 9.70
CA GLU A 109 10.96 -5.85 9.01
C GLU A 109 10.97 -6.46 7.59
N VAL A 110 10.10 -7.44 7.34
CA VAL A 110 9.76 -7.90 5.98
C VAL A 110 9.22 -6.76 5.09
N VAL A 111 8.67 -5.66 5.63
CA VAL A 111 8.29 -4.45 4.88
C VAL A 111 9.46 -3.97 4.04
N ARG A 112 10.69 -3.88 4.57
CA ARG A 112 11.79 -3.23 3.84
C ARG A 112 12.25 -4.07 2.66
N GLU A 113 12.41 -5.37 2.88
CA GLU A 113 12.79 -6.35 1.87
C GLU A 113 11.65 -6.57 0.86
N MET A 114 10.41 -6.68 1.32
CA MET A 114 9.23 -6.84 0.47
C MET A 114 8.87 -5.58 -0.32
N LEU A 115 9.01 -4.37 0.26
CA LEU A 115 8.88 -3.11 -0.48
C LEU A 115 9.99 -2.95 -1.50
N ALA A 116 11.22 -3.38 -1.21
CA ALA A 116 12.30 -3.42 -2.19
C ALA A 116 11.97 -4.39 -3.34
N GLU A 117 11.55 -5.61 -3.04
CA GLU A 117 11.14 -6.60 -4.05
C GLU A 117 9.93 -6.14 -4.88
N THR A 118 8.92 -5.52 -4.26
CA THR A 118 7.72 -5.03 -4.97
C THR A 118 7.92 -3.71 -5.70
N MET A 119 8.75 -2.78 -5.21
CA MET A 119 9.21 -1.62 -6.00
C MET A 119 10.03 -2.07 -7.21
N MET A 120 10.93 -3.05 -7.03
CA MET A 120 11.65 -3.64 -8.15
C MET A 120 10.71 -4.27 -9.19
N LEU A 121 9.61 -4.89 -8.77
CA LEU A 121 8.62 -5.45 -9.71
C LEU A 121 7.84 -4.37 -10.47
N ASP A 122 7.42 -3.29 -9.82
CA ASP A 122 6.74 -2.16 -10.49
C ASP A 122 7.69 -1.40 -11.43
N GLU A 123 8.94 -1.17 -11.04
CA GLU A 123 9.95 -0.55 -11.89
C GLU A 123 10.34 -1.47 -13.06
N ARG A 124 10.51 -2.77 -12.82
CA ARG A 124 10.73 -3.77 -13.89
C ARG A 124 9.56 -3.82 -14.86
N PHE A 125 8.32 -3.74 -14.38
CA PHE A 125 7.14 -3.71 -15.23
C PHE A 125 7.10 -2.44 -16.09
N LEU A 126 7.38 -1.27 -15.50
CA LEU A 126 7.47 0.00 -16.21
C LEU A 126 8.58 -0.02 -17.27
N LEU A 127 9.75 -0.57 -16.94
CA LEU A 127 10.89 -0.72 -17.85
C LEU A 127 10.58 -1.72 -18.97
N GLN A 128 9.89 -2.83 -18.68
CA GLN A 128 9.43 -3.78 -19.71
C GLN A 128 8.42 -3.13 -20.66
N ASP A 129 7.49 -2.33 -20.14
CA ASP A 129 6.52 -1.61 -20.96
C ASP A 129 7.20 -0.52 -21.81
N LEU A 130 8.15 0.23 -21.25
CA LEU A 130 8.96 1.20 -22.00
C LEU A 130 9.80 0.52 -23.09
N ALA A 131 10.40 -0.64 -22.81
CA ALA A 131 11.15 -1.42 -23.78
C ALA A 131 10.23 -1.94 -24.91
N ARG A 132 9.02 -2.39 -24.58
CA ARG A 132 8.00 -2.82 -25.53
C ARG A 132 7.55 -1.68 -26.44
N ILE A 133 7.23 -0.51 -25.87
CA ILE A 133 6.82 0.69 -26.60
C ILE A 133 7.94 1.18 -27.53
N THR A 134 9.18 1.19 -27.05
CA THR A 134 10.34 1.60 -27.85
C THR A 134 10.56 0.66 -29.03
N LYS A 135 10.48 -0.67 -28.83
CA LYS A 135 10.54 -1.65 -29.92
C LYS A 135 9.43 -1.46 -30.96
N ASP A 136 8.20 -1.20 -30.51
CA ASP A 136 7.06 -0.94 -31.41
C ASP A 136 7.28 0.32 -32.24
N LYS A 137 7.78 1.40 -31.63
CA LYS A 137 8.11 2.66 -32.32
C LYS A 137 9.25 2.51 -33.33
N ILE A 138 10.29 1.71 -33.02
CA ILE A 138 11.38 1.39 -33.98
C ILE A 138 10.82 0.60 -35.16
N LYS A 139 10.01 -0.42 -34.90
CA LYS A 139 9.38 -1.24 -35.96
C LYS A 139 8.51 -0.39 -36.89
N LYS A 140 7.87 0.66 -36.34
CA LYS A 140 7.08 1.64 -37.09
C LYS A 140 7.91 2.75 -37.74
N GLY A 141 9.24 2.74 -37.58
CA GLY A 141 10.14 3.77 -38.14
C GLY A 141 10.02 5.15 -37.49
N ILE A 142 9.44 5.23 -36.29
CA ILE A 142 9.14 6.50 -35.60
C ILE A 142 10.35 7.01 -34.81
N LEU A 143 11.18 6.11 -34.29
CA LEU A 143 12.41 6.43 -33.57
C LEU A 143 13.62 5.99 -34.38
N HIS A 144 14.63 6.87 -34.49
CA HIS A 144 15.90 6.52 -35.13
C HIS A 144 16.73 5.58 -34.22
N LEU A 145 17.55 4.73 -34.84
CA LEU A 145 18.34 3.70 -34.14
C LEU A 145 19.21 4.28 -33.01
N GLU A 146 19.74 5.50 -33.17
CA GLU A 146 20.63 6.13 -32.18
C GLU A 146 19.91 6.48 -30.86
N GLU A 147 18.66 6.96 -30.93
CA GLU A 147 17.84 7.25 -29.75
C GLU A 147 17.49 5.96 -28.99
N SER A 148 17.31 4.85 -29.72
CA SER A 148 17.07 3.54 -29.09
C SER A 148 18.27 3.01 -28.31
N VAL A 149 19.49 3.30 -28.77
CA VAL A 149 20.73 2.88 -28.09
C VAL A 149 20.92 3.65 -26.78
N ILE A 150 20.57 4.93 -26.76
CA ILE A 150 20.60 5.75 -25.55
C ILE A 150 19.60 5.21 -24.52
N ILE A 151 18.36 4.95 -24.93
CA ILE A 151 17.32 4.40 -24.04
C ILE A 151 17.74 3.02 -23.53
N SER A 152 18.25 2.14 -24.38
CA SER A 152 18.72 0.80 -23.98
C SER A 152 19.90 0.86 -23.01
N LYS A 153 20.83 1.80 -23.18
CA LYS A 153 21.96 2.00 -22.26
C LYS A 153 21.52 2.57 -20.91
N THR A 154 20.53 3.46 -20.90
CA THR A 154 19.95 4.00 -19.66
C THR A 154 19.25 2.89 -18.86
N ILE A 155 18.50 2.01 -19.53
CA ILE A 155 17.86 0.83 -18.91
C ILE A 155 18.91 -0.11 -18.31
N SER A 156 19.99 -0.42 -19.06
CA SER A 156 21.08 -1.29 -18.58
C SER A 156 21.84 -0.71 -17.38
N ARG A 157 22.12 0.60 -17.39
CA ARG A 157 22.83 1.27 -16.28
C ARG A 157 22.01 1.31 -14.98
N MET A 158 20.68 1.33 -15.09
CA MET A 158 19.80 1.31 -13.91
C MET A 158 19.76 -0.09 -13.29
N ASP A 159 19.75 -1.16 -14.10
CA ASP A 159 19.81 -2.55 -13.63
C ASP A 159 21.12 -2.84 -12.87
N ASP A 160 22.27 -2.38 -13.39
CA ASP A 160 23.58 -2.53 -12.74
C ASP A 160 23.67 -1.80 -11.39
N SER A 161 22.99 -0.65 -11.25
CA SER A 161 22.94 0.10 -9.97
C SER A 161 22.03 -0.52 -8.91
N MET A 162 21.16 -1.45 -9.32
CA MET A 162 20.16 -2.12 -8.47
C MET A 162 20.61 -3.51 -7.99
N ILE A 163 21.69 -4.07 -8.56
CA ILE A 163 22.28 -5.37 -8.17
C ILE A 163 23.16 -5.27 -6.92
N VAL A 164 23.50 -4.06 -6.47
CA VAL A 164 24.24 -3.86 -5.22
C VAL A 164 23.24 -3.77 -4.07
N PHE A 165 22.93 -4.91 -3.44
CA PHE A 165 22.66 -5.17 -2.00
C PHE A 165 21.87 -6.46 -1.82
#